data_AF-A0AAW8SZY1-F1
#
_entry.id   AF-A0AAW8SZY1-F1
#
_cell.length_a   1.000
_cell.length_b   1.000
_cell.length_c   1.000
_cell.angle_alpha   90.00
_cell.angle_beta   90.00
_cell.angle_gamma   90.00
#
_symmetry.space_group_name_H-M   'P 1'
#
loop_
_entity.id
_entity.type
_entity.pdbx_description
1 polymer ?
#
loop_
_entity_poly.entity_id
_entity_poly.type
_entity_poly.pdbx_seq_one_letter_code
_entity_poly.pdbx_strand_id
1 'polypeptide(L)'
;MSKGTLEAWAAGFKEKYPLGYSQYQLNYIVGHASEIQKQAVHLEMIWANRNTFNSEIDVQEVIKNKVKEIKRTIEYLEGYLEPTK
;
A
#
# COMPACT_ATOMS: atom_id res chain seq x y z
N MET A 1 9.39 6.02 20.10
CA MET A 1 10.19 4.80 19.89
C MET A 1 11.34 4.77 20.88
N SER A 2 11.71 3.59 21.40
CA SER A 2 12.78 3.47 22.40
C SER A 2 14.17 3.54 21.77
N LYS A 3 15.18 3.95 22.55
CA LYS A 3 16.58 3.99 22.12
C LYS A 3 17.09 2.62 21.63
N GLY A 4 16.69 1.54 22.31
CA GLY A 4 17.04 0.18 21.90
C GLY A 4 16.44 -0.26 20.56
N THR A 5 15.28 0.30 20.18
CA THR A 5 14.66 0.04 18.87
C THR A 5 15.47 0.65 17.73
N LEU A 6 15.98 1.86 17.93
CA LEU A 6 16.78 2.58 16.93
C LEU A 6 18.16 1.95 16.73
N GLU A 7 18.81 1.52 17.82
CA GLU A 7 20.10 0.82 17.77
C GLU A 7 20.00 -0.53 17.04
N ALA A 8 18.90 -1.27 17.23
CA ALA A 8 18.66 -2.52 16.51
C ALA A 8 18.42 -2.32 15.00
N TRP A 9 17.76 -1.24 14.61
CA TRP A 9 17.57 -0.86 13.20
C TRP A 9 18.90 -0.47 12.53
N ALA A 10 19.72 0.33 13.20
CA ALA A 10 21.01 0.79 12.68
C ALA A 10 22.06 -0.31 12.56
N ALA A 11 21.98 -1.35 13.39
CA ALA A 11 22.93 -2.47 13.39
C ALA A 11 22.68 -3.52 12.29
N GLY A 12 21.68 -3.32 11.42
CA GLY A 12 21.32 -4.27 10.37
C GLY A 12 20.92 -5.63 10.95
N PHE A 13 19.72 -5.70 11.54
CA PHE A 13 19.00 -6.91 11.98
C PHE A 13 19.90 -8.15 12.20
N LYS A 14 20.64 -8.17 13.32
CA LYS A 14 21.25 -9.42 13.80
C LYS A 14 20.14 -10.33 14.33
N GLU A 15 20.03 -11.47 13.66
CA GLU A 15 19.21 -12.66 13.87
C GLU A 15 19.02 -13.09 15.34
N LYS A 16 18.26 -12.31 16.12
CA LYS A 16 17.88 -12.67 17.51
C LYS A 16 16.37 -12.71 17.73
N TYR A 17 15.58 -12.41 16.71
CA TYR A 17 14.13 -12.50 16.76
C TYR A 17 13.66 -13.49 15.70
N PRO A 18 13.30 -14.74 16.06
CA PRO A 18 12.62 -15.66 15.16
C PRO A 18 11.17 -15.21 14.84
N LEU A 19 10.77 -14.04 15.35
CA LEU A 19 9.44 -13.45 15.25
C LEU A 19 9.51 -12.19 14.35
N GLY A 20 9.68 -12.42 13.06
CA GLY A 20 9.55 -11.41 12.01
C GLY A 20 8.53 -11.86 10.98
N TYR A 21 8.13 -10.97 10.07
CA TYR A 21 7.31 -11.40 8.93
C TYR A 21 8.04 -12.49 8.14
N SER A 22 7.31 -13.54 7.78
CA SER A 22 7.83 -14.49 6.79
C SER A 22 8.17 -13.74 5.49
N GLN A 23 9.16 -14.21 4.73
CA GLN A 23 9.48 -13.62 3.42
C GLN A 23 8.24 -13.53 2.52
N TYR A 24 7.35 -14.53 2.62
CA TYR A 24 6.07 -14.54 1.92
C TYR A 24 5.18 -13.37 2.35
N GLN A 25 4.96 -13.18 3.65
CA GLN A 25 4.15 -12.08 4.17
C GLN A 25 4.75 -10.72 3.81
N LEU A 26 6.08 -10.57 3.90
CA LEU A 26 6.77 -9.36 3.48
C LEU A 26 6.54 -9.06 2.00
N ASN A 27 6.59 -10.07 1.13
CA ASN A 27 6.30 -9.90 -0.30
C ASN A 27 4.86 -9.42 -0.54
N TYR A 28 3.89 -9.91 0.22
CA TYR A 28 2.49 -9.45 0.13
C TYR A 28 2.35 -7.99 0.56
N ILE A 29 2.95 -7.62 1.70
CA ILE A 29 2.97 -6.24 2.19
C ILE A 29 3.54 -5.29 1.12
N VAL A 30 4.73 -5.59 0.62
CA VAL A 30 5.40 -4.76 -0.39
C VAL A 30 4.61 -4.72 -1.70
N GLY A 31 4.06 -5.86 -2.13
CA GLY A 31 3.24 -5.95 -3.33
C GLY A 31 1.99 -5.07 -3.25
N HIS A 32 1.26 -5.14 -2.14
CA HIS A 32 0.04 -4.33 -1.94
C HIS A 32 0.37 -2.85 -1.80
N ALA A 33 1.44 -2.49 -1.08
CA ALA A 33 1.87 -1.10 -0.96
C ALA A 33 2.25 -0.49 -2.33
N SER A 34 2.97 -1.24 -3.16
CA SER A 34 3.31 -0.81 -4.52
C SER A 34 2.07 -0.62 -5.39
N GLU A 35 1.09 -1.53 -5.26
CA GLU A 35 -0.17 -1.44 -6.00
C GLU A 35 -1.01 -0.24 -5.58
N ILE A 36 -1.12 0.04 -4.27
CA ILE A 36 -1.77 1.25 -3.73
C ILE A 36 -1.12 2.51 -4.30
N GLN A 37 0.22 2.56 -4.34
CA GLN A 37 0.95 3.69 -4.92
C GLN A 37 0.58 3.91 -6.39
N LYS A 38 0.60 2.85 -7.21
CA LYS A 38 0.24 2.93 -8.64
C LYS A 38 -1.20 3.43 -8.83
N GLN A 39 -2.13 2.90 -8.05
CA GLN A 39 -3.53 3.31 -8.12
C GLN A 39 -3.74 4.76 -7.70
N ALA A 40 -3.03 5.24 -6.68
CA ALA A 40 -3.06 6.65 -6.27
C ALA A 40 -2.53 7.57 -7.37
N VAL A 41 -1.45 7.19 -8.06
CA VAL A 41 -0.94 7.93 -9.23
C VAL A 41 -1.96 7.95 -10.36
N HIS A 42 -2.62 6.82 -10.67
CA HIS A 42 -3.68 6.79 -11.67
C HIS A 42 -4.87 7.69 -11.30
N LEU A 43 -5.23 7.75 -10.01
CA LEU A 43 -6.28 8.64 -9.53
C LEU A 43 -5.93 10.12 -9.79
N GLU A 44 -4.69 10.52 -9.51
CA GLU A 44 -4.19 11.86 -9.83
C GLU A 44 -4.23 12.12 -11.35
N MET A 45 -3.82 11.16 -12.16
CA MET A 45 -3.88 11.29 -13.63
C MET A 45 -5.32 11.46 -14.13
N ILE A 46 -6.29 10.71 -13.60
CA ILE A 46 -7.71 10.87 -13.94
C ILE A 46 -8.17 12.29 -13.57
N TRP A 47 -7.83 12.77 -12.39
CA TRP A 47 -8.23 14.11 -11.95
C TRP A 47 -7.59 15.22 -12.78
N ALA A 48 -6.29 15.13 -13.05
CA ALA A 48 -5.55 16.10 -13.85
C ALA A 48 -6.10 16.20 -15.28
N ASN A 49 -6.51 15.07 -15.85
CA ASN A 49 -7.03 14.98 -17.22
C ASN A 49 -8.56 14.98 -17.29
N ARG A 50 -9.27 15.31 -16.20
CA ARG A 50 -10.75 15.21 -16.14
C ARG A 50 -11.49 15.95 -17.27
N ASN A 51 -10.91 17.03 -17.78
CA ASN A 51 -11.50 17.86 -18.84
C ASN A 51 -11.21 17.32 -20.25
N THR A 52 -10.31 16.35 -20.41
CA THR A 52 -9.98 15.75 -21.71
C THR A 52 -10.81 14.51 -22.01
N PHE A 53 -11.50 13.96 -21.02
CA PHE A 53 -12.44 12.86 -21.25
C PHE A 53 -13.64 13.37 -22.04
N ASN A 54 -14.13 12.56 -22.98
CA ASN A 54 -15.32 12.88 -23.74
C ASN A 54 -16.56 12.89 -22.82
N SER A 55 -17.66 13.50 -23.28
CA SER A 55 -18.92 13.59 -22.51
C SER A 55 -19.58 12.25 -22.20
N GLU A 56 -19.08 11.15 -22.76
CA GLU A 56 -19.57 9.79 -22.53
C GLU A 56 -18.97 9.14 -21.28
N ILE A 57 -17.86 9.69 -20.77
CA ILE A 57 -17.19 9.18 -19.58
C ILE A 57 -17.64 9.98 -18.36
N ASP A 58 -18.35 9.31 -17.45
CA ASP A 58 -18.61 9.84 -16.11
C ASP A 58 -17.33 9.77 -15.27
N VAL A 59 -16.56 10.86 -15.28
CA VAL A 59 -15.31 10.97 -14.52
C VAL A 59 -15.54 10.78 -13.02
N GLN A 60 -16.70 11.19 -12.48
CA GLN A 60 -16.98 11.04 -11.05
C GLN A 60 -17.16 9.57 -10.69
N GLU A 61 -17.87 8.80 -11.52
CA GLU A 61 -18.03 7.37 -11.31
C GLU A 61 -16.69 6.62 -11.48
N VAL A 62 -15.85 7.02 -12.43
CA VAL A 62 -14.48 6.48 -12.59
C VAL A 62 -13.63 6.73 -11.34
N ILE A 63 -13.64 7.96 -10.81
CA ILE A 63 -12.93 8.32 -9.57
C ILE A 63 -13.44 7.48 -8.39
N LYS A 64 -14.76 7.38 -8.23
CA LYS A 64 -15.39 6.62 -7.15
C LYS A 64 -14.99 5.14 -7.19
N ASN A 65 -14.98 4.54 -8.38
CA ASN A 65 -14.54 3.16 -8.56
C ASN A 65 -13.05 2.99 -8.24
N LYS A 66 -12.20 3.91 -8.69
CA LYS A 66 -10.76 3.89 -8.35
C LYS A 66 -10.51 4.02 -6.85
N VAL A 67 -11.21 4.92 -6.16
CA VAL A 67 -11.11 5.07 -4.70
C VAL A 67 -11.55 3.78 -3.98
N LYS A 68 -12.58 3.10 -4.48
CA LYS A 68 -13.04 1.82 -3.91
C LYS A 68 -11.99 0.71 -4.06
N GLU A 69 -11.31 0.64 -5.20
CA GLU A 69 -10.20 -0.30 -5.44
C GLU A 69 -9.03 -0.04 -4.49
N ILE A 70 -8.65 1.23 -4.31
CA ILE A 70 -7.57 1.63 -3.38
C ILE A 70 -7.93 1.19 -1.96
N LYS A 71 -9.15 1.51 -1.49
CA LYS A 71 -9.62 1.13 -0.14
C LYS A 71 -9.59 -0.38 0.08
N ARG A 72 -10.06 -1.15 -0.90
CA ARG A 72 -10.02 -2.63 -0.83
C ARG A 72 -8.58 -3.15 -0.75
N THR A 73 -7.65 -2.54 -1.47
CA THR A 73 -6.23 -2.93 -1.43
C THR A 73 -5.60 -2.57 -0.08
N ILE A 74 -5.99 -1.45 0.52
CA ILE A 74 -5.59 -1.08 1.89
C ILE A 74 -6.11 -2.11 2.90
N GLU A 75 -7.39 -2.48 2.84
CA GLU A 75 -7.97 -3.50 3.73
C GLU A 75 -7.22 -4.84 3.63
N TYR A 76 -6.83 -5.25 2.41
CA TYR A 76 -6.00 -6.44 2.24
C TYR A 76 -4.61 -6.28 2.82
N LEU A 77 -3.95 -5.14 2.59
CA LEU A 77 -2.65 -4.84 3.17
C LEU A 77 -2.69 -4.92 4.69
N GLU A 78 -3.69 -4.29 5.33
CA GLU A 78 -3.88 -4.27 6.78
C GLU A 78 -3.92 -5.70 7.37
N GLY A 79 -4.59 -6.63 6.68
CA GLY A 79 -4.62 -8.05 7.07
C GLY A 79 -3.25 -8.74 7.08
N TYR A 80 -2.26 -8.20 6.37
CA TYR A 80 -0.88 -8.70 6.37
C TYR A 80 0.08 -7.88 7.25
N LEU A 81 -0.36 -6.74 7.81
CA LEU A 81 0.50 -5.91 8.66
C LEU A 81 0.64 -6.47 10.08
N GLU A 82 -0.20 -7.39 10.52
CA GLU A 82 0.01 -8.04 11.82
C GLU A 82 0.93 -9.25 11.66
N PRO A 83 1.97 -9.40 12.51
CA PRO A 83 2.80 -10.60 12.50
C PRO A 83 1.93 -11.83 12.75
N THR A 84 1.96 -12.82 11.86
CA THR A 84 1.40 -14.13 12.17
C THR A 84 2.26 -14.79 13.25
N LYS A 85 1.62 -15.20 14.35
CA LYS A 85 2.26 -15.85 15.52
C LYS A 85 3.12 -17.05 15.17
#